data_AF-A0A368U1U0-F1
#
_entry.id   AF-A0A368U1U0-F1
#
_cell.length_a   1.000
_cell.length_b   1.000
_cell.length_c   1.000
_cell.angle_alpha   90.00
_cell.angle_beta   90.00
_cell.angle_gamma   90.00
#
_symmetry.space_group_name_H-M   'P 1'
#
loop_
_entity.id
_entity.type
_entity.pdbx_description
1 polymer ?
#
loop_
_entity_poly.entity_id
_entity_poly.type
_entity_poly.pdbx_seq_one_letter_code
_entity_poly.pdbx_strand_id
1 'polypeptide(L)'
;MKKILFISMATLLTALLLTACSPASGEPPAHYLERASAALMEAMGDTQQLENVLAIYDEGLERHPDNVELINSRASLLASLGRYEEAKRDLDELHEGELHKEGMLLRCMLQERLEGATDDALACYAEVEAAYVMAGEPDDHPNANHILAARLAGSPEADALLLEWQNSDDPMKNPMQREILEMEREELIRQLLP
;
A
#
# COMPACT_ATOMS: atom_id res chain seq x y z
N MET A 1 -47.09 37.37 56.11
CA MET A 1 -48.02 36.46 56.84
C MET A 1 -48.45 35.35 55.90
N LYS A 2 -48.35 34.07 56.34
CA LYS A 2 -48.92 32.80 55.80
C LYS A 2 -48.52 32.43 54.34
N LYS A 3 -47.48 31.64 54.10
CA LYS A 3 -47.42 30.15 54.10
C LYS A 3 -48.66 29.47 53.51
N ILE A 4 -48.55 28.97 52.27
CA ILE A 4 -49.17 27.70 51.85
C ILE A 4 -48.14 26.94 50.99
N LEU A 5 -47.78 25.78 51.52
CA LEU A 5 -46.89 24.75 51.00
C LEU A 5 -47.76 23.81 50.16
N PHE A 6 -47.47 23.65 48.86
CA PHE A 6 -47.99 22.54 48.07
C PHE A 6 -46.81 21.64 47.69
N ILE A 7 -46.65 20.59 48.50
CA ILE A 7 -45.94 19.38 48.14
C ILE A 7 -46.91 18.58 47.26
N SER A 8 -46.52 18.23 46.03
CA SER A 8 -47.10 17.05 45.39
C SER A 8 -46.16 16.43 44.38
N MET A 9 -45.92 15.15 44.65
CA MET A 9 -45.69 14.05 43.71
C MET A 9 -44.36 13.96 42.98
N ALA A 10 -43.53 13.10 43.55
CA ALA A 10 -42.54 12.32 42.84
C ALA A 10 -43.15 11.61 41.61
N THR A 11 -42.56 11.82 40.45
CA THR A 11 -42.45 10.80 39.41
C THR A 11 -41.00 10.73 38.95
N LEU A 12 -40.26 9.92 39.69
CA LEU A 12 -39.09 9.22 39.19
C LEU A 12 -39.56 8.35 38.02
N LEU A 13 -39.29 8.76 36.77
CA LEU A 13 -39.31 7.83 35.65
C LEU A 13 -37.92 7.80 35.02
N THR A 14 -37.23 6.76 35.41
CA THR A 14 -35.96 6.25 34.93
C THR A 14 -36.01 5.88 33.44
N ALA A 15 -34.86 6.09 32.79
CA ALA A 15 -34.31 5.28 31.71
C ALA A 15 -35.11 5.18 30.40
N LEU A 16 -34.56 5.79 29.35
CA LEU A 16 -33.90 4.99 28.31
C LEU A 16 -32.91 5.87 27.55
N LEU A 17 -31.63 5.75 27.94
CA LEU A 17 -30.53 5.89 26.98
C LEU A 17 -30.78 4.80 25.94
N LEU A 18 -31.47 5.12 24.85
CA LEU A 18 -31.32 4.35 23.63
C LEU A 18 -30.02 4.80 23.00
N THR A 19 -28.97 4.14 23.47
CA THR A 19 -27.84 3.77 22.63
C THR A 19 -28.39 3.22 21.32
N ALA A 20 -28.46 4.05 20.28
CA ALA A 20 -28.31 3.56 18.92
C ALA A 20 -26.80 3.43 18.64
N CYS A 21 -26.11 2.63 19.47
CA CYS A 21 -24.94 1.90 18.98
C CYS A 21 -25.49 0.72 18.20
N SER A 22 -25.85 0.99 16.95
CA SER A 22 -25.62 0.00 15.91
C SER A 22 -24.53 0.64 15.06
N PRO A 23 -23.31 0.07 14.96
CA PRO A 23 -22.45 0.51 13.88
C PRO A 23 -23.26 0.25 12.61
N ALA A 24 -23.38 1.25 11.74
CA ALA A 24 -23.65 0.94 10.35
C ALA A 24 -22.54 -0.02 9.95
N SER A 25 -22.80 -1.33 9.93
CA SER A 25 -21.80 -2.29 9.48
C SER A 25 -21.73 -2.13 7.97
N GLY A 26 -20.97 -1.13 7.54
CA GLY A 26 -20.44 -1.13 6.19
C GLY A 26 -19.57 -2.37 6.01
N GLU A 27 -19.43 -2.80 4.76
CA GLU A 27 -18.53 -3.89 4.43
C GLU A 27 -17.10 -3.57 4.92
N PRO A 28 -16.38 -4.54 5.51
CA PRO A 28 -15.01 -4.32 5.97
C PRO A 28 -14.06 -4.09 4.78
N PRO A 29 -12.84 -3.54 4.98
CA PRO A 29 -11.88 -3.34 3.90
C PRO A 29 -11.62 -4.61 3.05
N ALA A 30 -11.58 -5.77 3.71
CA ALA A 30 -11.41 -7.08 3.06
C ALA A 30 -12.45 -7.37 1.97
N HIS A 31 -13.70 -6.92 2.14
CA HIS A 31 -14.74 -7.09 1.12
C HIS A 31 -14.36 -6.41 -0.20
N TYR A 32 -13.86 -5.17 -0.12
CA TYR A 32 -13.47 -4.38 -1.29
C TYR A 32 -12.22 -4.96 -1.94
N LEU A 33 -11.24 -5.39 -1.15
CA LEU A 33 -10.02 -6.05 -1.62
C LEU A 33 -10.31 -7.36 -2.34
N GLU A 34 -11.17 -8.22 -1.78
CA GLU A 34 -11.58 -9.48 -2.39
C GLU A 34 -12.32 -9.25 -3.71
N ARG A 35 -13.27 -8.30 -3.73
CA ARG A 35 -14.03 -7.94 -4.93
C ARG A 35 -13.13 -7.36 -6.02
N ALA A 36 -12.18 -6.49 -5.65
CA ALA A 36 -11.22 -5.94 -6.59
C ALA A 36 -10.31 -7.03 -7.16
N SER A 37 -9.83 -7.95 -6.31
CA SER A 37 -8.98 -9.06 -6.72
C SER A 37 -9.68 -9.99 -7.72
N ALA A 38 -10.95 -10.31 -7.48
CA ALA A 38 -11.75 -11.09 -8.42
C ALA A 38 -11.91 -10.36 -9.76
N ALA A 39 -12.25 -9.07 -9.73
CA ALA A 39 -12.41 -8.25 -10.93
C ALA A 39 -11.08 -8.06 -11.70
N LEU A 40 -9.93 -7.98 -11.02
CA LEU A 40 -8.61 -7.94 -11.65
C LEU A 40 -8.31 -9.22 -12.44
N MET A 41 -8.65 -10.39 -11.88
CA MET A 41 -8.48 -11.66 -12.58
C MET A 41 -9.34 -11.73 -13.85
N GLU A 42 -10.56 -11.20 -13.80
CA GLU A 42 -11.47 -11.14 -14.95
C GLU A 42 -11.02 -10.12 -16.00
N ALA A 43 -10.41 -9.01 -15.58
CA ALA A 43 -9.99 -7.93 -16.47
C ALA A 43 -8.97 -8.39 -17.52
N MET A 44 -8.11 -9.36 -17.21
CA MET A 44 -7.07 -9.88 -18.13
C MET A 44 -6.23 -8.78 -18.83
N GLY A 45 -6.06 -7.61 -18.18
CA GLY A 45 -5.35 -6.47 -18.75
C GLY A 45 -6.19 -5.55 -19.65
N ASP A 46 -7.51 -5.75 -19.75
CA ASP A 46 -8.42 -4.83 -20.42
C ASP A 46 -8.54 -3.51 -19.65
N THR A 47 -8.04 -2.42 -20.23
CA THR A 47 -8.01 -1.10 -19.59
C THR A 47 -9.38 -0.64 -19.08
N GLN A 48 -10.46 -0.92 -19.82
CA GLN A 48 -11.80 -0.50 -19.41
C GLN A 48 -12.29 -1.26 -18.18
N GLN A 49 -11.94 -2.53 -18.05
CA GLN A 49 -12.24 -3.32 -16.86
C GLN A 49 -11.34 -2.93 -15.67
N LEU A 50 -10.08 -2.57 -15.92
CA LEU A 50 -9.19 -2.05 -14.88
C LEU A 50 -9.71 -0.73 -14.28
N GLU A 51 -10.34 0.14 -15.09
CA GLU A 51 -11.04 1.33 -14.56
C GLU A 51 -12.22 0.95 -13.64
N ASN A 52 -12.92 -0.15 -13.91
CA ASN A 52 -13.96 -0.66 -12.99
C ASN A 52 -13.36 -1.17 -11.68
N VAL A 53 -12.15 -1.74 -11.72
CA VAL A 53 -11.43 -2.14 -10.50
C VAL A 53 -11.05 -0.90 -9.68
N LEU A 54 -10.60 0.18 -10.33
CA LEU A 54 -10.35 1.44 -9.62
C LEU A 54 -11.59 1.95 -8.88
N ALA A 55 -12.77 1.88 -9.51
CA ALA A 55 -14.03 2.25 -8.86
C ALA A 55 -14.34 1.38 -7.62
N ILE A 56 -13.91 0.11 -7.59
CA ILE A 56 -14.04 -0.75 -6.40
C ILE A 56 -13.15 -0.25 -5.27
N TYR A 57 -11.90 0.14 -5.57
CA TYR A 57 -11.00 0.71 -4.58
C TYR A 57 -11.48 2.07 -4.08
N ASP A 58 -11.98 2.92 -4.97
CA ASP A 58 -12.55 4.22 -4.59
C ASP A 58 -13.74 4.05 -3.64
N GLU A 59 -14.65 3.10 -3.92
CA GLU A 59 -15.75 2.78 -3.00
C GLU A 59 -15.24 2.33 -1.62
N GLY A 60 -14.18 1.52 -1.59
CA GLY A 60 -13.55 1.09 -0.34
C GLY A 60 -12.94 2.25 0.44
N LEU A 61 -12.24 3.15 -0.23
CA LEU A 61 -11.57 4.31 0.37
C LEU A 61 -12.55 5.40 0.80
N GLU A 62 -13.72 5.54 0.16
CA GLU A 62 -14.80 6.39 0.67
C GLU A 62 -15.29 5.95 2.06
N ARG A 63 -15.20 4.64 2.37
CA ARG A 63 -15.62 4.06 3.65
C ARG A 63 -14.48 3.95 4.65
N HIS A 64 -13.28 3.69 4.15
CA HIS A 64 -12.07 3.41 4.93
C HIS A 64 -10.89 4.23 4.37
N PRO A 65 -10.92 5.57 4.54
CA PRO A 65 -9.98 6.48 3.87
C PRO A 65 -8.51 6.23 4.23
N ASP A 66 -8.24 5.75 5.44
CA ASP A 66 -6.88 5.53 5.95
C ASP A 66 -6.44 4.05 5.81
N ASN A 67 -7.16 3.24 5.04
CA ASN A 67 -6.80 1.83 4.89
C ASN A 67 -5.60 1.65 3.94
N VAL A 68 -4.44 1.39 4.53
CA VAL A 68 -3.16 1.19 3.85
C VAL A 68 -3.24 0.18 2.70
N GLU A 69 -3.92 -0.96 2.89
CA GLU A 69 -3.97 -2.02 1.88
C GLU A 69 -4.80 -1.62 0.65
N LEU A 70 -5.91 -0.91 0.85
CA LEU A 70 -6.71 -0.33 -0.22
C LEU A 70 -5.92 0.76 -0.98
N ILE A 71 -5.22 1.64 -0.26
CA ILE A 71 -4.38 2.68 -0.85
C ILE A 71 -3.26 2.06 -1.70
N ASN A 72 -2.51 1.11 -1.14
CA ASN A 72 -1.41 0.43 -1.85
C ASN A 72 -1.91 -0.30 -3.10
N SER A 73 -3.06 -0.97 -3.00
CA SER A 73 -3.65 -1.70 -4.12
C SER A 73 -4.12 -0.76 -5.22
N ARG A 74 -4.76 0.36 -4.86
CA ARG A 74 -5.16 1.39 -5.82
C ARG A 74 -3.95 2.02 -6.49
N ALA A 75 -2.92 2.41 -5.73
CA ALA A 75 -1.70 2.99 -6.25
C ALA A 75 -0.99 2.04 -7.25
N SER A 76 -0.93 0.74 -6.93
CA SER A 76 -0.36 -0.26 -7.83
C SER A 76 -1.13 -0.37 -9.15
N LEU A 77 -2.46 -0.37 -9.09
CA LEU A 77 -3.31 -0.38 -10.28
C LEU A 77 -3.17 0.91 -11.10
N LEU A 78 -3.18 2.08 -10.45
CA LEU A 78 -2.94 3.38 -11.09
C LEU A 78 -1.58 3.42 -11.80
N ALA A 79 -0.53 2.91 -11.16
CA ALA A 79 0.80 2.80 -11.76
C ALA A 79 0.78 1.91 -13.02
N SER A 80 0.10 0.77 -12.99
CA SER A 80 -0.03 -0.12 -14.16
C SER A 80 -0.82 0.51 -15.33
N LEU A 81 -1.65 1.50 -15.03
CA LEU A 81 -2.43 2.27 -16.01
C LEU A 81 -1.69 3.54 -16.50
N GLY A 82 -0.46 3.78 -16.05
CA GLY A 82 0.32 4.98 -16.39
C GLY A 82 -0.08 6.25 -15.63
N ARG A 83 -0.94 6.14 -14.60
CA ARG A 83 -1.44 7.27 -13.80
C ARG A 83 -0.52 7.56 -12.62
N TYR A 84 0.75 7.86 -12.92
CA TYR A 84 1.82 7.89 -11.93
C TYR A 84 1.67 8.99 -10.88
N GLU A 85 1.24 10.19 -11.26
CA GLU A 85 1.06 11.29 -10.31
C GLU A 85 -0.05 11.00 -9.30
N GLU A 86 -1.07 10.23 -9.69
CA GLU A 86 -2.14 9.81 -8.79
C GLU A 86 -1.68 8.68 -7.88
N ALA A 87 -0.99 7.67 -8.44
CA ALA A 87 -0.40 6.59 -7.66
C ALA A 87 0.60 7.11 -6.60
N LYS A 88 1.44 8.08 -6.98
CA LYS A 88 2.39 8.69 -6.04
C LYS A 88 1.67 9.47 -4.95
N ARG A 89 0.63 10.24 -5.30
CA ARG A 89 -0.17 11.00 -4.34
C ARG A 89 -0.82 10.09 -3.30
N ASP A 90 -1.41 8.98 -3.73
CA ASP A 90 -1.98 7.96 -2.84
C ASP A 90 -0.96 7.49 -1.79
N LEU A 91 0.27 7.19 -2.24
CA LEU A 91 1.33 6.70 -1.36
C LEU A 91 1.96 7.80 -0.49
N ASP A 92 1.96 9.05 -0.96
CA ASP A 92 2.46 10.21 -0.20
C ASP A 92 1.51 10.64 0.94
N GLU A 93 0.22 10.29 0.86
CA GLU A 93 -0.77 10.58 1.91
C GLU A 93 -0.61 9.68 3.15
N LEU A 94 0.09 8.55 3.01
CA LEU A 94 0.37 7.63 4.11
C LEU A 94 1.51 8.17 4.99
N HIS A 95 1.34 8.08 6.30
CA HIS A 95 2.36 8.54 7.25
C HIS A 95 3.55 7.57 7.27
N GLU A 96 4.73 8.09 7.67
CA GLU A 96 5.93 7.29 7.87
C GLU A 96 5.66 6.11 8.83
N GLY A 97 5.90 4.88 8.36
CA GLY A 97 5.69 3.64 9.12
C GLY A 97 4.37 2.91 8.84
N GLU A 98 3.45 3.49 8.06
CA GLU A 98 2.21 2.83 7.65
C GLU A 98 2.40 1.98 6.37
N LEU A 99 3.25 2.45 5.46
CA LEU A 99 3.57 1.75 4.21
C LEU A 99 4.27 0.42 4.48
N HIS A 100 3.81 -0.62 3.78
CA HIS A 100 4.55 -1.87 3.64
C HIS A 100 5.70 -1.65 2.63
N LYS A 101 6.74 -2.49 2.69
CA LYS A 101 7.99 -2.29 1.92
C LYS A 101 7.74 -2.20 0.42
N GLU A 102 6.75 -2.95 -0.09
CA GLU A 102 6.27 -2.91 -1.47
C GLU A 102 5.74 -1.52 -1.86
N GLY A 103 4.91 -0.93 -1.01
CA GLY A 103 4.35 0.41 -1.22
C GLY A 103 5.44 1.49 -1.13
N MET A 104 6.39 1.35 -0.20
CA MET A 104 7.56 2.24 -0.14
C MET A 104 8.38 2.16 -1.43
N LEU A 105 8.68 0.95 -1.91
CA LEU A 105 9.44 0.73 -3.14
C LEU A 105 8.72 1.33 -4.36
N LEU A 106 7.41 1.09 -4.50
CA LEU A 106 6.61 1.66 -5.57
C LEU A 106 6.62 3.19 -5.54
N ARG A 107 6.51 3.81 -4.36
CA ARG A 107 6.59 5.27 -4.21
C ARG A 107 7.93 5.81 -4.71
N CYS A 108 9.04 5.16 -4.38
CA CYS A 108 10.37 5.57 -4.85
C CYS A 108 10.51 5.40 -6.37
N MET A 109 10.01 4.31 -6.95
CA MET A 109 10.01 4.09 -8.41
C MET A 109 9.16 5.12 -9.15
N LEU A 110 7.99 5.49 -8.61
CA LEU A 110 7.15 6.54 -9.17
C LEU A 110 7.84 7.91 -9.10
N GLN A 111 8.52 8.22 -7.99
CA GLN A 111 9.32 9.44 -7.88
C GLN A 111 10.42 9.48 -8.95
N GLU A 112 11.19 8.41 -9.10
CA GLU A 112 12.21 8.32 -10.15
C GLU A 112 11.62 8.42 -11.57
N ARG A 113 10.47 7.80 -11.81
CA ARG A 113 9.78 7.86 -13.10
C ARG A 113 9.34 9.27 -13.48
N LEU A 114 8.93 10.07 -12.50
CA LEU A 114 8.41 11.43 -12.66
C LEU A 114 9.52 12.49 -12.68
N GLU A 115 10.56 12.30 -11.87
CA GLU A 115 11.56 13.33 -11.56
C GLU A 115 12.98 12.96 -12.03
N GLY A 116 13.20 11.70 -12.37
CA GLY A 116 14.51 11.13 -12.70
C GLY A 116 15.25 10.55 -11.48
N ALA A 117 16.43 9.98 -11.73
CA ALA A 117 17.30 9.42 -10.69
C ALA A 117 18.01 10.53 -9.89
N THR A 118 17.24 11.23 -9.06
CA THR A 118 17.73 12.31 -8.18
C THR A 118 18.30 11.76 -6.87
N ASP A 119 19.09 12.56 -6.16
CA ASP A 119 19.62 12.19 -4.83
C ASP A 119 18.47 11.82 -3.86
N ASP A 120 17.33 12.50 -3.95
CA ASP A 120 16.13 12.20 -3.15
C ASP A 120 15.53 10.83 -3.51
N ALA A 121 15.52 10.44 -4.79
CA ALA A 121 15.07 9.12 -5.20
C ALA A 121 16.00 8.02 -4.67
N LEU A 122 17.32 8.23 -4.73
CA LEU A 122 18.31 7.30 -4.17
C LEU A 122 18.15 7.16 -2.65
N ALA A 123 17.95 8.27 -1.94
CA ALA A 123 17.68 8.25 -0.50
C ALA A 123 16.38 7.50 -0.16
N CYS A 124 15.33 7.67 -0.96
CA CYS A 124 14.08 6.93 -0.81
C CYS A 124 14.33 5.41 -0.87
N TYR A 125 15.07 4.92 -1.86
CA TYR A 125 15.38 3.48 -1.94
C TYR A 125 16.25 2.98 -0.78
N ALA A 126 17.18 3.81 -0.28
CA ALA A 126 17.99 3.45 0.89
C ALA A 126 17.14 3.27 2.15
N GLU A 127 16.05 4.03 2.30
CA GLU A 127 15.07 3.82 3.38
C GLU A 127 14.33 2.48 3.23
N VAL A 128 13.99 2.08 2.01
CA VAL A 128 13.37 0.78 1.73
C VAL A 128 14.32 -0.37 2.08
N GLU A 129 15.59 -0.28 1.66
CA GLU A 129 16.63 -1.26 2.00
C GLU A 129 16.82 -1.35 3.53
N ALA A 130 16.90 -0.21 4.21
CA ALA A 130 17.03 -0.18 5.67
C ALA A 130 15.83 -0.87 6.37
N ALA A 131 14.62 -0.78 5.81
CA ALA A 131 13.45 -1.48 6.34
C ALA A 131 13.55 -3.01 6.24
N TYR A 132 14.30 -3.56 5.27
CA TYR A 132 14.62 -4.99 5.23
C TYR A 132 15.62 -5.38 6.30
N VAL A 133 16.65 -4.56 6.55
CA VAL A 133 17.69 -4.83 7.56
C VAL A 133 17.14 -4.71 8.99
N MET A 134 16.38 -3.65 9.27
CA MET A 134 15.89 -3.33 10.62
C MET A 134 14.83 -4.29 11.13
N ALA A 135 14.05 -4.89 10.23
CA ALA A 135 12.98 -5.81 10.61
C ALA A 135 13.53 -7.12 11.20
N GLY A 136 14.83 -7.42 11.03
CA GLY A 136 15.42 -8.69 11.46
C GLY A 136 14.63 -9.89 10.91
N GLU A 137 14.02 -9.71 9.74
CA GLU A 137 13.01 -10.62 9.22
C GLU A 137 13.62 -12.01 8.98
N PRO A 138 12.88 -13.07 9.30
CA PRO A 138 13.36 -14.44 9.26
C PRO A 138 13.31 -15.03 7.84
N ASP A 139 13.37 -14.19 6.80
CA ASP A 139 13.48 -14.72 5.44
C ASP A 139 14.86 -15.36 5.30
N ASP A 140 14.91 -16.65 4.93
CA ASP A 140 16.16 -17.42 4.82
C ASP A 140 17.17 -16.83 3.80
N HIS A 141 16.71 -15.89 2.96
CA HIS A 141 17.49 -15.20 1.92
C HIS A 141 16.80 -13.88 1.51
N PRO A 142 17.51 -12.92 0.87
CA PRO A 142 16.89 -11.72 0.30
C PRO A 142 15.86 -12.07 -0.78
N ASN A 143 14.83 -11.24 -0.93
CA ASN A 143 13.84 -11.33 -2.01
C ASN A 143 14.09 -10.26 -3.09
N ALA A 144 13.34 -10.33 -4.19
CA ALA A 144 13.51 -9.42 -5.33
C ALA A 144 13.37 -7.93 -4.97
N ASN A 145 12.43 -7.57 -4.09
CA ASN A 145 12.19 -6.19 -3.70
C ASN A 145 13.35 -5.62 -2.87
N HIS A 146 13.93 -6.42 -1.97
CA HIS A 146 15.12 -6.03 -1.22
C HIS A 146 16.30 -5.75 -2.17
N ILE A 147 16.52 -6.62 -3.15
CA ILE A 147 17.60 -6.46 -4.14
C ILE A 147 17.35 -5.21 -5.01
N LEU A 148 16.11 -4.99 -5.45
CA LEU A 148 15.75 -3.80 -6.22
C LEU A 148 16.01 -2.51 -5.43
N ALA A 149 15.59 -2.46 -4.16
CA ALA A 149 15.85 -1.33 -3.28
C ALA A 149 17.35 -1.05 -3.16
N ALA A 150 18.17 -2.06 -2.84
CA ALA A 150 19.61 -1.92 -2.72
C ALA A 150 20.26 -1.44 -4.05
N ARG A 151 19.89 -2.05 -5.18
CA ARG A 151 20.42 -1.65 -6.50
C ARG A 151 20.08 -0.20 -6.85
N LEU A 152 18.82 0.20 -6.65
CA LEU A 152 18.34 1.54 -7.01
C LEU A 152 18.84 2.62 -6.04
N ALA A 153 19.16 2.25 -4.80
CA ALA A 153 19.86 3.09 -3.83
C ALA A 153 21.35 3.29 -4.16
N GLY A 154 21.95 2.44 -5.01
CA GLY A 154 23.39 2.42 -5.24
C GLY A 154 24.17 1.79 -4.07
N SER A 155 23.52 0.88 -3.33
CA SER A 155 24.08 0.18 -2.18
C SER A 155 25.25 -0.72 -2.58
N PRO A 156 26.37 -0.71 -1.82
CA PRO A 156 27.48 -1.64 -2.05
C PRO A 156 27.12 -3.10 -1.74
N GLU A 157 26.01 -3.36 -1.03
CA GLU A 157 25.52 -4.69 -0.72
C GLU A 157 24.72 -5.33 -1.87
N ALA A 158 24.30 -4.56 -2.88
CA ALA A 158 23.38 -5.01 -3.92
C ALA A 158 23.84 -6.28 -4.67
N ASP A 159 25.12 -6.36 -5.06
CA ASP A 159 25.68 -7.53 -5.75
C ASP A 159 25.74 -8.76 -4.84
N ALA A 160 26.01 -8.56 -3.55
CA ALA A 160 26.05 -9.65 -2.57
C ALA A 160 24.63 -10.20 -2.34
N LEU A 161 23.63 -9.33 -2.20
CA LEU A 161 22.23 -9.71 -2.06
C LEU A 161 21.72 -10.47 -3.30
N LEU A 162 22.05 -10.00 -4.50
CA LEU A 162 21.69 -10.68 -5.73
C LEU A 162 22.31 -12.08 -5.81
N LEU A 163 23.60 -12.22 -5.45
CA LEU A 163 24.28 -13.51 -5.45
C LEU A 163 23.67 -14.47 -4.41
N GLU A 164 23.34 -13.99 -3.22
CA GLU A 164 22.68 -14.78 -2.19
C GLU A 164 21.31 -15.26 -2.66
N TRP A 165 20.49 -14.36 -3.20
CA TRP A 165 19.20 -14.74 -3.80
C TRP A 165 19.39 -15.72 -4.94
N GLN A 166 20.34 -15.54 -5.86
CA GLN A 166 20.56 -16.48 -6.96
C GLN A 166 20.86 -17.90 -6.48
N ASN A 167 21.57 -18.04 -5.36
CA ASN A 167 21.96 -19.33 -4.77
C ASN A 167 20.93 -19.92 -3.81
N SER A 168 19.87 -19.20 -3.46
CA SER A 168 18.83 -19.69 -2.54
C SER A 168 17.90 -20.73 -3.18
N ASP A 169 17.14 -21.45 -2.34
CA ASP A 169 16.05 -22.32 -2.78
C ASP A 169 14.68 -21.58 -2.80
N ASP A 170 14.69 -20.26 -3.02
CA ASP A 170 13.49 -19.42 -3.08
C ASP A 170 12.45 -20.01 -4.06
N PRO A 171 11.27 -20.46 -3.58
CA PRO A 171 10.25 -21.05 -4.44
C PRO A 171 9.61 -20.02 -5.39
N MET A 172 9.73 -18.72 -5.11
CA MET A 172 9.19 -17.64 -5.94
C MET A 172 10.16 -17.25 -7.07
N LYS A 173 11.42 -17.69 -7.00
CA LYS A 173 12.44 -17.41 -8.00
C LYS A 173 12.02 -17.93 -9.37
N ASN A 174 11.95 -17.00 -10.33
CA ASN A 174 11.65 -17.32 -11.71
C ASN A 174 12.58 -16.55 -12.68
N PRO A 175 12.72 -17.01 -13.95
CA PRO A 175 13.63 -16.38 -14.91
C PRO A 175 13.35 -14.90 -15.17
N MET A 176 12.09 -14.48 -15.12
CA MET A 176 11.69 -13.10 -15.36
C MET A 176 12.16 -12.18 -14.23
N GLN A 177 12.07 -12.61 -12.98
CA GLN A 177 12.64 -11.85 -11.85
C GLN A 177 14.15 -11.67 -12.01
N ARG A 178 14.89 -12.71 -12.44
CA ARG A 178 16.34 -12.58 -12.67
C ARG A 178 16.64 -11.51 -13.72
N GLU A 179 15.92 -11.54 -14.84
CA GLU A 179 16.10 -10.56 -15.92
C GLU A 179 15.83 -9.13 -15.44
N ILE A 180 14.76 -8.91 -14.69
CA ILE A 180 14.43 -7.61 -14.08
C ILE A 180 15.55 -7.16 -13.12
N LEU A 181 16.05 -8.06 -12.28
CA LEU A 181 17.08 -7.75 -11.28
C LEU A 181 18.46 -7.46 -11.89
N GLU A 182 18.72 -7.87 -13.12
CA GLU A 182 19.98 -7.63 -13.83
C GLU A 182 19.87 -6.48 -14.85
N MET A 183 18.68 -5.90 -15.00
CA MET A 183 18.39 -4.86 -15.98
C MET A 183 19.07 -3.52 -15.65
N GLU A 184 19.48 -2.80 -16.70
CA GLU A 184 19.97 -1.43 -16.57
C GLU A 184 18.89 -0.52 -15.97
N ARG A 185 19.28 0.37 -15.05
CA ARG A 185 18.36 1.20 -14.24
C ARG A 185 17.28 1.91 -15.07
N GLU A 186 17.69 2.58 -16.14
CA GLU A 186 16.76 3.35 -16.96
C GLU A 186 15.75 2.44 -17.68
N GLU A 187 16.20 1.27 -18.15
CA GLU A 187 15.32 0.28 -18.79
C GLU A 187 14.40 -0.38 -17.77
N LEU A 188 14.91 -0.70 -16.57
CA LEU A 188 14.15 -1.24 -15.46
C LEU A 188 12.97 -0.35 -15.09
N ILE A 189 13.21 0.95 -14.89
CA ILE A 189 12.15 1.89 -14.52
C ILE A 189 11.11 2.01 -15.63
N ARG A 190 11.53 2.04 -16.91
CA ARG A 190 10.57 2.05 -18.04
C ARG A 190 9.81 0.74 -18.19
N GLN A 191 10.42 -0.40 -17.87
CA GLN A 191 9.74 -1.69 -17.99
C GLN A 191 8.72 -1.91 -16.86
N LEU A 192 9.05 -1.47 -15.64
CA LEU A 192 8.14 -1.58 -14.48
C LEU A 192 7.05 -0.50 -14.48
N LEU A 193 7.36 0.69 -15.03
CA LEU A 193 6.47 1.83 -15.14
C LEU A 193 6.50 2.40 -16.58
N PRO A 194 5.82 1.71 -17.54
CA PRO A 194 5.88 2.02 -18.98
C PRO A 194 5.15 3.30 -19.38
#